data_AF-A0A5J6SD94-F1
#
_entry.id   AF-A0A5J6SD94-F1
#
_cell.length_a   1.000
_cell.length_b   1.000
_cell.length_c   1.000
_cell.angle_alpha   90.00
_cell.angle_beta   90.00
_cell.angle_gamma   90.00
#
_symmetry.space_group_name_H-M   'P 1'
#
loop_
_entity.id
_entity.type
_entity.pdbx_description
1 polymer ?
#
loop_
_entity_poly.entity_id
_entity_poly.type
_entity_poly.pdbx_seq_one_letter_code
_entity_poly.pdbx_strand_id
1 'polypeptide(L)'
;MAMACDYRIMADNPKYGIGLNETKLGIVAPFWFKDTMKSTIGRRATEHSLQLGILYSAPEALKIGLVDRLVAQDKIMSTALSTMSEWLTIPDHSRQITKTMMRKPIVERLLTQREADIQNFVNFISKDSIQKSLEMYMEMLKQRKG
;
A
#
# COMPACT_ATOMS: atom_id res chain seq x y z
N MET A 1 -1.14 -0.96 4.41
CA MET A 1 -2.18 -0.36 5.28
C MET A 1 -3.03 0.68 4.54
N ALA A 2 -2.46 1.77 4.02
CA ALA A 2 -3.24 2.84 3.36
C ALA A 2 -4.15 2.38 2.21
N MET A 3 -3.69 1.47 1.33
CA MET A 3 -4.50 0.96 0.21
C MET A 3 -5.68 0.05 0.66
N ALA A 4 -5.73 -0.35 1.93
CA ALA A 4 -6.89 -1.05 2.48
C ALA A 4 -7.98 -0.09 2.98
N CYS A 5 -7.73 1.22 3.05
CA CYS A 5 -8.73 2.22 3.37
C CYS A 5 -9.66 2.47 2.17
N ASP A 6 -10.83 3.06 2.42
CA ASP A 6 -11.75 3.46 1.35
C ASP A 6 -11.34 4.77 0.68
N TYR A 7 -10.68 5.65 1.42
CA TYR A 7 -10.16 6.94 0.98
C TYR A 7 -8.81 7.25 1.65
N ARG A 8 -7.93 7.97 0.95
CA ARG A 8 -6.54 8.24 1.35
C ARG A 8 -6.26 9.74 1.19
N ILE A 9 -5.98 10.39 2.30
CA ILE A 9 -5.54 11.79 2.36
C ILE A 9 -4.07 11.78 2.78
N MET A 10 -3.21 12.50 2.06
CA MET A 10 -1.79 12.63 2.37
C MET A 10 -1.45 14.10 2.61
N ALA A 11 -0.52 14.35 3.52
CA ALA A 11 0.00 15.69 3.73
C ALA A 11 0.93 16.06 2.56
N ASP A 12 0.75 17.26 2.02
CA ASP A 12 1.61 17.82 0.98
C ASP A 12 2.91 18.32 1.61
N ASN A 13 3.83 17.39 1.85
CA ASN A 13 5.12 17.64 2.45
C ASN A 13 6.17 16.81 1.70
N PRO A 14 7.26 17.42 1.21
CA PRO A 14 8.29 16.72 0.43
C PRO A 14 9.01 15.63 1.21
N LYS A 15 8.92 15.61 2.55
CA LYS A 15 9.49 14.55 3.39
C LYS A 15 8.67 13.26 3.35
N TYR A 16 7.41 13.31 2.91
CA TYR A 16 6.54 12.14 2.89
C TYR A 16 6.54 11.49 1.51
N GLY A 17 6.77 10.18 1.51
CA GLY A 17 6.67 9.33 0.33
C GLY A 17 5.77 8.13 0.59
N ILE A 18 5.07 7.66 -0.43
CA ILE A 18 4.20 6.48 -0.36
C ILE A 18 4.40 5.58 -1.57
N GLY A 19 4.44 4.28 -1.33
CA GLY A 19 4.63 3.29 -2.39
C GLY A 19 5.00 1.94 -1.81
N LEU A 20 5.37 1.03 -2.72
CA LEU A 20 5.82 -0.32 -2.43
C LEU A 20 7.23 -0.45 -2.98
N ASN A 21 8.23 -0.48 -2.09
CA ASN A 21 9.66 -0.44 -2.42
C ASN A 21 10.39 -1.78 -2.15
N GLU A 22 9.64 -2.86 -2.01
CA GLU A 22 10.11 -4.21 -1.69
C GLU A 22 11.30 -4.64 -2.57
N THR A 23 11.22 -4.39 -3.88
CA THR A 23 12.26 -4.78 -4.84
C THR A 23 13.61 -4.10 -4.59
N LYS A 24 13.62 -2.90 -4.01
CA LYS A 24 14.86 -2.23 -3.59
C LYS A 24 15.54 -2.91 -2.40
N LEU A 25 14.81 -3.76 -1.67
CA LEU A 25 15.31 -4.52 -0.53
C LEU A 25 15.65 -5.96 -0.92
N GLY A 26 15.53 -6.30 -2.21
CA GLY A 26 15.69 -7.67 -2.70
C GLY A 26 14.52 -8.60 -2.36
N ILE A 27 13.39 -8.06 -1.88
CA ILE A 27 12.17 -8.82 -1.60
C ILE A 27 11.06 -8.49 -2.60
N VAL A 28 9.96 -9.22 -2.54
CA VAL A 28 8.82 -9.06 -3.46
C VAL A 28 7.55 -8.79 -2.68
N ALA A 29 6.73 -7.87 -3.20
CA ALA A 29 5.39 -7.66 -2.67
C ALA A 29 4.54 -8.93 -2.90
N PRO A 30 3.85 -9.47 -1.88
CA PRO A 30 3.04 -10.67 -2.04
C PRO A 30 1.86 -10.41 -2.98
N PHE A 31 1.31 -11.48 -3.55
CA PHE A 31 0.34 -11.38 -4.66
C PHE A 31 -0.89 -10.52 -4.30
N TRP A 32 -1.36 -10.63 -3.05
CA TRP A 32 -2.53 -9.91 -2.56
C TRP A 32 -2.24 -8.41 -2.39
N PHE A 33 -0.99 -8.03 -2.10
CA PHE A 33 -0.62 -6.62 -1.99
C PHE A 33 -0.48 -5.99 -3.37
N LYS A 34 0.12 -6.72 -4.32
CA LYS A 34 0.14 -6.38 -5.75
C LYS A 34 -1.28 -6.24 -6.32
N ASP A 35 -2.20 -7.15 -6.00
CA ASP A 35 -3.59 -7.07 -6.49
C ASP A 35 -4.36 -5.90 -5.87
N THR A 36 -4.06 -5.54 -4.62
CA THR A 36 -4.60 -4.34 -3.96
C THR A 36 -4.10 -3.07 -4.65
N MET A 37 -2.79 -2.96 -4.94
CA MET A 37 -2.23 -1.82 -5.68
C MET A 37 -2.82 -1.73 -7.09
N LYS A 38 -2.95 -2.86 -7.78
CA LYS A 38 -3.59 -2.94 -9.11
C LYS A 38 -5.03 -2.42 -9.09
N SER A 39 -5.77 -2.68 -8.02
CA SER A 39 -7.14 -2.18 -7.84
C SER A 39 -7.19 -0.69 -7.49
N THR A 40 -6.07 -0.11 -7.05
CA THR A 40 -5.96 1.30 -6.67
C THR A 40 -5.52 2.15 -7.86
N ILE A 41 -4.43 1.78 -8.54
CA ILE A 41 -3.78 2.61 -9.58
C ILE A 41 -3.77 1.96 -10.98
N GLY A 42 -4.44 0.82 -11.13
CA GLY A 42 -4.48 0.07 -12.38
C GLY A 42 -3.21 -0.74 -12.66
N ARG A 43 -3.28 -1.55 -13.73
CA ARG A 43 -2.24 -2.54 -14.07
C ARG A 43 -0.90 -1.90 -14.43
N ARG A 44 -0.87 -0.98 -15.39
CA ARG A 44 0.39 -0.37 -15.86
C ARG A 44 1.12 0.28 -14.69
N ALA A 45 0.48 1.20 -13.99
CA ALA A 45 1.13 1.95 -12.93
C ALA A 45 1.65 1.00 -11.83
N THR A 46 0.91 -0.06 -11.52
CA THR A 46 1.35 -1.11 -10.58
C THR A 46 2.58 -1.86 -11.04
N GLU A 47 2.63 -2.33 -12.30
CA GLU A 47 3.80 -3.02 -12.86
C GLU A 47 5.06 -2.15 -12.74
N HIS A 48 4.96 -0.89 -13.18
CA HIS A 48 6.06 0.07 -13.11
C HIS A 48 6.48 0.37 -11.67
N SER A 49 5.51 0.59 -10.76
CA SER A 49 5.76 0.91 -9.35
C SER A 49 6.51 -0.22 -8.64
N LEU A 50 6.04 -1.46 -8.81
CA LEU A 50 6.57 -2.63 -8.11
C LEU A 50 7.96 -3.02 -8.63
N GLN A 51 8.15 -3.00 -9.96
CA GLN A 51 9.45 -3.35 -10.55
C GLN A 51 10.55 -2.39 -10.12
N LEU A 52 10.27 -1.10 -10.09
CA LEU A 52 11.25 -0.06 -9.73
C LEU A 52 11.27 0.29 -8.24
N GLY A 53 10.37 -0.29 -7.44
CA GLY A 53 10.27 -0.04 -6.01
C GLY A 53 10.07 1.45 -5.70
N ILE A 54 9.14 2.10 -6.41
CA ILE A 54 8.97 3.57 -6.36
C ILE A 54 8.27 3.97 -5.07
N LEU A 55 8.85 4.97 -4.39
CA LEU A 55 8.18 5.76 -3.37
C LEU A 55 7.84 7.10 -4.02
N TYR A 56 6.56 7.36 -4.21
CA TYR A 56 6.06 8.57 -4.86
C TYR A 56 6.05 9.74 -3.87
N SER A 57 6.44 10.91 -4.35
CA SER A 57 6.14 12.17 -3.64
C SER A 57 4.63 12.40 -3.55
N ALA A 58 4.19 13.29 -2.67
CA ALA A 58 2.77 13.56 -2.50
C ALA A 58 2.06 13.96 -3.82
N PRO A 59 2.58 14.90 -4.65
CA PRO A 59 1.96 15.26 -5.93
C PRO A 59 1.91 14.11 -6.93
N GLU A 60 2.96 13.28 -7.00
CA GLU A 60 2.99 12.13 -7.91
C GLU A 60 2.02 11.04 -7.46
N ALA A 61 1.92 10.79 -6.15
CA ALA A 61 1.00 9.82 -5.57
C ALA A 61 -0.47 10.19 -5.86
N LEU A 62 -0.79 11.48 -5.80
CA LEU A 62 -2.09 12.01 -6.23
C LEU A 62 -2.30 11.79 -7.74
N LYS A 63 -1.30 12.14 -8.56
CA LYS A 63 -1.39 12.04 -10.03
C LYS A 63 -1.66 10.62 -10.51
N ILE A 64 -1.08 9.60 -9.86
CA ILE A 64 -1.29 8.19 -10.24
C ILE A 64 -2.52 7.55 -9.56
N GLY A 65 -3.21 8.27 -8.67
CA GLY A 65 -4.36 7.76 -7.92
C GLY A 65 -4.01 6.87 -6.73
N LEU A 66 -2.75 6.87 -6.27
CA LEU A 66 -2.35 6.13 -5.06
C LEU A 66 -2.87 6.83 -3.78
N VAL A 67 -3.08 8.14 -3.87
CA VAL A 67 -3.71 9.00 -2.86
C VAL A 67 -4.85 9.76 -3.53
N ASP A 68 -5.94 10.02 -2.80
CA ASP A 68 -7.15 10.65 -3.35
C ASP A 68 -7.19 12.17 -3.11
N ARG A 69 -6.48 12.67 -2.09
CA ARG A 69 -6.42 14.09 -1.75
C ARG A 69 -5.12 14.48 -1.06
N LEU A 70 -4.61 15.66 -1.41
CA LEU A 70 -3.51 16.31 -0.69
C LEU A 70 -4.02 17.50 0.11
N VAL A 71 -3.46 17.70 1.30
CA VAL A 71 -3.76 18.84 2.18
C VAL A 71 -2.50 19.30 2.91
N ALA A 72 -2.52 20.52 3.43
CA ALA A 72 -1.51 20.96 4.39
C ALA A 72 -1.51 20.04 5.63
N GLN A 73 -0.33 19.85 6.24
CA GLN A 73 -0.13 18.88 7.32
C GLN A 73 -1.05 19.13 8.54
N ASP A 74 -1.29 20.40 8.87
CA ASP A 74 -2.17 20.82 9.97
C ASP A 74 -3.68 20.59 9.67
N LYS A 75 -4.04 20.32 8.41
CA LYS A 75 -5.43 20.08 7.97
C LYS A 75 -5.77 18.60 7.78
N ILE A 76 -4.83 17.68 8.03
CA ILE A 76 -5.05 16.24 7.82
C ILE A 76 -6.24 15.73 8.61
N MET A 77 -6.26 16.00 9.93
CA MET A 77 -7.29 15.45 10.81
C MET A 77 -8.68 16.04 10.53
N SER A 78 -8.76 17.36 10.35
CA SER A 78 -10.04 18.02 10.05
C SER A 78 -10.60 17.55 8.70
N THR A 79 -9.75 17.41 7.67
CA THR A 79 -10.18 16.90 6.37
C THR A 79 -10.59 15.44 6.44
N ALA A 80 -9.86 14.60 7.17
CA ALA A 80 -10.21 13.19 7.34
C ALA A 80 -11.57 13.02 8.04
N LEU A 81 -11.84 13.80 9.09
CA LEU A 81 -13.13 13.77 9.80
C LEU A 81 -14.27 14.23 8.87
N SER A 82 -14.09 15.34 8.16
CA SER A 82 -15.09 15.84 7.19
C SER A 82 -15.40 14.81 6.11
N THR A 83 -14.36 14.23 5.48
CA THR A 83 -14.54 13.20 4.45
C THR A 83 -15.24 11.98 5.04
N MET A 84 -14.87 11.53 6.24
CA MET A 84 -15.55 10.40 6.88
C MET A 84 -17.04 10.70 7.12
N SER A 85 -17.39 11.90 7.58
CA SER A 85 -18.78 12.31 7.74
C SER A 85 -19.57 12.21 6.44
N GLU A 86 -19.00 12.61 5.30
CA GLU A 86 -19.62 12.44 3.97
C GLU A 86 -19.88 10.96 3.65
N TRP A 87 -18.90 10.08 3.86
CA TRP A 87 -19.03 8.64 3.62
C TRP A 87 -20.09 7.96 4.51
N LEU A 88 -20.26 8.46 5.74
CA LEU A 88 -21.21 7.93 6.71
C LEU A 88 -22.65 8.40 6.48
N THR A 89 -22.88 9.36 5.57
CA THR A 89 -24.25 9.72 5.15
C THR A 89 -24.93 8.64 4.30
N ILE A 90 -24.14 7.75 3.70
CA ILE A 90 -24.63 6.70 2.80
C ILE A 90 -25.22 5.54 3.62
N PRO A 91 -26.38 4.98 3.23
CA PRO A 91 -26.95 3.81 3.89
C PRO A 91 -25.94 2.68 4.07
N ASP A 92 -25.71 2.29 5.33
CA ASP A 92 -24.57 1.45 5.70
C ASP A 92 -24.59 0.09 5.01
N HIS A 93 -25.75 -0.57 4.96
CA HIS A 93 -25.89 -1.89 4.33
C HIS A 93 -25.52 -1.87 2.84
N SER A 94 -26.00 -0.88 2.08
CA SER A 94 -25.69 -0.73 0.65
C SER A 94 -24.22 -0.46 0.41
N ARG A 95 -23.60 0.40 1.24
CA ARG A 95 -22.16 0.71 1.19
C ARG A 95 -21.31 -0.52 1.49
N GLN A 96 -21.68 -1.30 2.51
CA GLN A 96 -20.96 -2.52 2.89
C GLN A 96 -21.02 -3.60 1.80
N ILE A 97 -22.20 -3.86 1.21
CA ILE A 97 -22.34 -4.81 0.11
C ILE A 97 -21.50 -4.38 -1.09
N THR A 98 -21.57 -3.11 -1.48
CA THR A 98 -20.78 -2.56 -2.59
C THR A 98 -19.29 -2.73 -2.34
N LYS A 99 -18.79 -2.38 -1.15
CA LYS A 99 -17.38 -2.56 -0.78
C LYS A 99 -16.97 -4.04 -0.83
N THR A 100 -17.83 -4.93 -0.35
CA THR A 100 -17.59 -6.37 -0.36
C THR A 100 -17.51 -6.90 -1.78
N MET A 101 -18.46 -6.54 -2.66
CA MET A 101 -18.46 -6.95 -4.07
C MET A 101 -17.14 -6.59 -4.78
N MET A 102 -16.61 -5.40 -4.51
CA MET A 102 -15.35 -4.95 -5.13
C MET A 102 -14.11 -5.67 -4.59
N ARG A 103 -14.08 -6.01 -3.29
CA ARG A 103 -12.86 -6.53 -2.62
C ARG A 103 -12.84 -8.04 -2.45
N LYS A 104 -14.00 -8.69 -2.49
CA LYS A 104 -14.19 -10.12 -2.25
C LYS A 104 -13.26 -11.00 -3.08
N PRO A 105 -13.06 -10.80 -4.40
CA PRO A 105 -12.19 -11.68 -5.18
C PRO A 105 -10.73 -11.73 -4.68
N ILE A 106 -10.19 -10.59 -4.24
CA ILE A 106 -8.82 -10.51 -3.72
C ILE A 106 -8.73 -11.17 -2.34
N VAL A 107 -9.73 -10.91 -1.48
CA VAL A 107 -9.79 -11.48 -0.12
C VAL A 107 -9.98 -12.99 -0.18
N GLU A 108 -10.88 -13.50 -1.02
CA GLU A 108 -11.11 -14.94 -1.18
C GLU A 108 -9.85 -15.64 -1.66
N ARG A 109 -9.17 -15.08 -2.68
CA ARG A 109 -7.90 -15.65 -3.15
C ARG A 109 -6.86 -15.74 -2.02
N LEU A 110 -6.74 -14.69 -1.19
CA LEU A 110 -5.85 -14.70 -0.03
C LEU A 110 -6.25 -15.79 0.97
N LEU A 111 -7.53 -15.89 1.31
CA LEU A 111 -8.01 -16.88 2.29
C LEU A 111 -7.83 -18.32 1.79
N THR A 112 -8.15 -18.58 0.52
CA THR A 112 -7.98 -19.91 -0.09
C THR A 112 -6.51 -20.30 -0.22
N GLN A 113 -5.61 -19.35 -0.46
CA GLN A 113 -4.17 -19.61 -0.64
C GLN A 113 -3.34 -19.34 0.63
N ARG A 114 -3.96 -19.09 1.78
CA ARG A 114 -3.28 -18.61 3.00
C ARG A 114 -2.11 -19.49 3.42
N GLU A 115 -2.33 -20.80 3.58
CA GLU A 115 -1.28 -21.70 4.06
C GLU A 115 -0.11 -21.81 3.07
N ALA A 116 -0.43 -21.86 1.77
CA ALA A 116 0.59 -21.85 0.72
C ALA A 116 1.36 -20.52 0.70
N ASP A 117 0.69 -19.37 0.89
CA ASP A 117 1.33 -18.05 0.97
C ASP A 117 2.29 -17.98 2.16
N ILE A 118 1.88 -18.49 3.33
CA ILE A 118 2.74 -18.57 4.52
C ILE A 118 3.98 -19.41 4.23
N GLN A 119 3.81 -20.62 3.69
CA GLN A 119 4.93 -21.50 3.37
C GLN A 119 5.87 -20.88 2.33
N ASN A 120 5.32 -20.27 1.28
CA ASN A 120 6.09 -19.57 0.26
C ASN A 120 6.88 -18.41 0.86
N PHE A 121 6.26 -17.62 1.73
CA PHE A 121 6.92 -16.50 2.39
C PHE A 121 8.06 -16.97 3.31
N VAL A 122 7.82 -17.96 4.16
CA VAL A 122 8.85 -18.53 5.04
C VAL A 122 10.02 -19.09 4.23
N ASN A 123 9.74 -19.88 3.20
CA ASN A 123 10.76 -20.43 2.31
C ASN A 123 11.53 -19.35 1.55
N PHE A 124 10.86 -18.27 1.15
CA PHE A 124 11.50 -17.15 0.46
C PHE A 124 12.39 -16.34 1.38
N ILE A 125 11.85 -15.89 2.52
CA ILE A 125 12.52 -14.96 3.43
C ILE A 125 13.71 -15.63 4.13
N SER A 126 13.66 -16.96 4.34
CA SER A 126 14.71 -17.71 5.05
C SER A 126 15.93 -18.05 4.18
N LYS A 127 15.92 -17.70 2.88
CA LYS A 127 17.09 -17.89 2.01
C LYS A 127 18.25 -17.02 2.45
N ASP A 128 19.46 -17.57 2.49
CA ASP A 128 20.67 -16.85 2.87
C ASP A 128 20.88 -15.54 2.10
N SER A 129 20.61 -15.54 0.80
CA SER A 129 20.73 -14.33 -0.04
C SER A 129 19.76 -13.23 0.39
N ILE A 130 18.54 -13.60 0.80
CA ILE A 130 17.52 -12.67 1.26
C ILE A 130 17.84 -12.18 2.67
N GLN A 131 18.25 -13.09 3.58
CA GLN A 131 18.71 -12.72 4.92
C GLN A 131 19.86 -11.71 4.88
N LYS A 132 20.87 -11.93 4.03
CA LYS A 132 21.98 -10.99 3.82
C LYS A 132 21.51 -9.63 3.29
N SER A 133 20.60 -9.61 2.31
CA SER A 133 20.04 -8.37 1.77
C SER A 133 19.30 -7.55 2.84
N LEU A 134 18.52 -8.23 3.69
CA LEU A 134 17.81 -7.60 4.81
C LEU A 134 18.76 -7.07 5.88
N GLU A 135 19.81 -7.83 6.22
CA GLU A 135 20.83 -7.39 7.17
C GLU A 135 21.55 -6.13 6.69
N MET A 136 22.01 -6.11 5.43
CA MET A 136 22.63 -4.93 4.82
C MET A 136 21.71 -3.71 4.87
N TYR A 137 20.42 -3.90 4.57
CA TYR A 137 19.46 -2.81 4.61
C TYR A 137 19.21 -2.30 6.04
N MET A 138 19.15 -3.18 7.03
CA MET A 138 19.03 -2.81 8.43
C MET A 138 20.23 -1.98 8.90
N GLU A 139 21.45 -2.32 8.47
CA GLU A 139 22.65 -1.51 8.74
C GLU A 139 22.58 -0.12 8.09
N MET A 140 22.14 -0.02 6.83
CA MET A 140 21.92 1.28 6.18
C MET A 140 20.89 2.14 6.92
N LEU A 141 19.82 1.53 7.44
CA LEU A 141 18.80 2.24 8.22
C LEU A 141 19.34 2.74 9.56
N LYS A 142 20.24 1.99 10.23
CA LYS A 142 20.91 2.44 11.46
C LYS A 142 21.75 3.69 11.20
N GLN A 143 22.47 3.73 10.08
CA GLN A 143 23.33 4.86 9.72
C GLN A 143 22.55 6.13 9.38
N ARG A 144 21.31 6.01 8.88
CA ARG A 144 20.43 7.16 8.57
C ARG A 144 19.77 7.81 9.79
N LYS A 145 19.89 7.22 10.98
CA LYS A 145 19.40 7.81 12.25
C LYS A 145 20.42 8.74 12.93
N GLY A 146 21.50 9.11 12.24
CA GLY A 146 22.44 10.17 12.64
C GLY A 146 22.06 11.52 12.07
#